data_AF-A0A535FZL1-F1
#
_entry.id   AF-A0A535FZL1-F1
#
_cell.length_a   1.000
_cell.length_b   1.000
_cell.length_c   1.000
_cell.angle_alpha   90.00
_cell.angle_beta   90.00
_cell.angle_gamma   90.00
#
_symmetry.space_group_name_H-M   'P 1'
#
loop_
_entity.id
_entity.type
_entity.pdbx_description
1 polymer ?
#
loop_
_entity_poly.entity_id
_entity_poly.type
_entity_poly.pdbx_seq_one_letter_code
_entity_poly.pdbx_strand_id
1 'polypeptide(L)'
;MRAAVIERFGEPPVVRDKDEPPADGADLIEVTAAPLNPVDLSIASGRFYGGTPPLPYVPGGEGIGTPGIAAYLAITRRAQLQPGETVLVLGASGVLGSIAVQVAKLLGAGRVIAGGRDDRGLARARELGADATVDLKQIEGLTDRIREACGGQLQVVIDPIWGAPAVAALEAMSPLGRFVQLGQSAGAEATVKSATVRGRYLSILGYGSFLVPWEDQAVAYRRLVDYAAAGKIKVEVEVLPLDAVADAWKRQATSPHRKLVLSPRIPAAS
;
A
#
# COMPACT_ATOMS: atom_id res chain seq x y z
N MET A 1 5.84 10.19 -28.31
CA MET A 1 4.99 9.38 -27.41
C MET A 1 4.05 10.26 -26.60
N ARG A 2 2.88 9.73 -26.19
CA ARG A 2 1.96 10.44 -25.29
C ARG A 2 2.36 10.21 -23.84
N ALA A 3 2.34 11.25 -23.00
CA ALA A 3 2.67 11.15 -21.58
C ALA A 3 1.77 12.05 -20.73
N ALA A 4 1.48 11.60 -19.50
CA ALA A 4 0.92 12.47 -18.46
C ALA A 4 2.05 13.33 -17.88
N VAL A 5 1.84 14.64 -17.76
CA VAL A 5 2.89 15.59 -17.33
C VAL A 5 2.37 16.44 -16.18
N ILE A 6 3.14 16.51 -15.09
CA ILE A 6 2.94 17.51 -14.03
C ILE A 6 3.64 18.79 -14.48
N GLU A 7 2.86 19.84 -14.72
CA GLU A 7 3.35 21.17 -15.10
C GLU A 7 3.44 22.12 -13.91
N ARG A 8 2.62 21.89 -12.86
CA ARG A 8 2.58 22.68 -11.63
C ARG A 8 2.36 21.76 -10.43
N PHE A 9 3.04 22.06 -9.31
CA PHE A 9 2.83 21.30 -8.08
C PHE A 9 1.40 21.48 -7.55
N GLY A 10 0.81 20.38 -7.10
CA GLY A 10 -0.56 20.35 -6.57
C GLY A 10 -1.67 20.30 -7.63
N GLU A 11 -1.34 20.43 -8.93
CA GLU A 11 -2.29 20.27 -10.03
C GLU A 11 -2.29 18.83 -10.57
N PRO A 12 -3.43 18.32 -11.06
CA PRO A 12 -3.47 17.04 -11.79
C PRO A 12 -2.59 17.07 -13.06
N PRO A 13 -2.10 15.91 -13.53
CA PRO A 13 -1.33 15.84 -14.75
C PRO A 13 -2.18 16.19 -15.97
N VAL A 14 -1.51 16.67 -17.01
CA VAL A 14 -2.08 16.92 -18.34
C VAL A 14 -1.40 16.03 -19.36
N VAL A 15 -2.17 15.52 -20.32
CA VAL A 15 -1.58 14.71 -21.41
C VAL A 15 -0.88 15.63 -22.40
N ARG A 16 0.34 15.25 -22.79
CA ARG A 16 1.17 15.93 -23.80
C ARG A 16 1.78 14.90 -24.74
N ASP A 17 2.00 15.32 -25.98
CA ASP A 17 2.96 14.65 -26.84
C ASP A 17 4.37 15.07 -26.45
N LYS A 18 5.25 14.09 -26.29
CA LYS A 18 6.68 14.28 -26.01
C LYS A 18 7.49 13.46 -27.00
N ASP A 19 8.74 13.86 -27.23
CA ASP A 19 9.68 13.01 -27.94
C ASP A 19 9.94 11.71 -27.16
N GLU A 20 10.42 10.70 -27.86
CA GLU A 20 10.90 9.48 -27.23
C GLU A 20 12.09 9.82 -26.31
N PRO A 21 12.11 9.33 -25.05
CA PRO A 21 13.18 9.67 -24.14
C PRO A 21 14.50 9.07 -24.65
N PRO A 22 15.63 9.76 -24.46
CA PRO A 22 16.93 9.19 -24.78
C PRO A 22 17.20 7.96 -23.90
N ALA A 23 17.85 6.95 -24.46
CA ALA A 23 18.16 5.72 -23.74
C ALA A 23 19.26 5.93 -22.69
N ASP A 24 20.25 6.82 -22.91
CA ASP A 24 21.32 7.21 -21.97
C ASP A 24 21.94 6.06 -21.12
N GLY A 25 22.13 4.88 -21.73
CA GLY A 25 22.68 3.70 -21.07
C GLY A 25 21.68 2.86 -20.27
N ALA A 26 20.39 3.18 -20.36
CA ALA A 26 19.25 2.42 -19.85
C ALA A 26 18.44 1.79 -21.00
N ASP A 27 17.64 0.77 -20.68
CA ASP A 27 16.70 0.17 -21.61
C ASP A 27 15.44 1.04 -21.76
N LEU A 28 14.99 1.22 -23.01
CA LEU A 28 13.70 1.83 -23.30
C LEU A 28 12.61 0.77 -23.25
N ILE A 29 11.55 1.03 -22.47
CA ILE A 29 10.44 0.11 -22.28
C ILE A 29 9.15 0.77 -22.76
N GLU A 30 8.40 0.05 -23.60
CA GLU A 30 7.04 0.44 -23.95
C GLU A 30 6.11 0.22 -22.74
N VAL A 31 5.61 1.32 -22.17
CA VAL A 31 4.67 1.27 -21.05
C VAL A 31 3.29 0.85 -21.57
N THR A 32 2.88 -0.37 -21.25
CA THR A 32 1.55 -0.89 -21.62
C THR A 32 0.46 -0.46 -20.64
N ALA A 33 0.84 -0.25 -19.38
CA ALA A 33 -0.02 0.17 -18.29
C ALA A 33 0.81 0.71 -17.11
N ALA A 34 0.35 1.81 -16.51
CA ALA A 34 0.96 2.44 -15.35
C ALA A 34 -0.04 2.54 -14.18
N PRO A 35 0.30 2.00 -12.99
CA PRO A 35 -0.52 2.15 -11.79
C PRO A 35 -0.44 3.55 -11.20
N LEU A 36 -1.55 4.07 -10.65
CA LEU A 36 -1.52 5.30 -9.86
C LEU A 36 -1.50 5.03 -8.35
N ASN A 37 -0.59 5.66 -7.61
CA ASN A 37 -0.34 5.41 -6.18
C ASN A 37 -0.43 6.70 -5.33
N PRO A 38 -0.70 6.59 -4.01
CA PRO A 38 -0.65 7.74 -3.10
C PRO A 38 0.70 8.47 -3.09
N VAL A 39 1.81 7.75 -3.32
CA VAL A 39 3.14 8.35 -3.41
C VAL A 39 3.27 9.30 -4.61
N ASP A 40 2.61 9.00 -5.74
CA ASP A 40 2.62 9.88 -6.92
C ASP A 40 1.96 11.22 -6.60
N LEU A 41 0.86 11.19 -5.84
CA LEU A 41 0.18 12.41 -5.36
C LEU A 41 1.06 13.17 -4.36
N SER A 42 1.76 12.46 -3.48
CA SER A 42 2.66 13.07 -2.50
C SER A 42 3.83 13.78 -3.19
N ILE A 43 4.46 13.16 -4.20
CA ILE A 43 5.53 13.76 -5.00
C ILE A 43 5.01 14.95 -5.80
N ALA A 44 3.86 14.82 -6.47
CA ALA A 44 3.25 15.91 -7.24
C ALA A 44 2.81 17.10 -6.37
N SER A 45 2.64 16.92 -5.06
CA SER A 45 2.30 18.03 -4.15
C SER A 45 3.48 18.97 -3.84
N GLY A 46 4.71 18.61 -4.21
CA GLY A 46 5.91 19.38 -3.86
C GLY A 46 6.37 19.18 -2.39
N ARG A 47 5.74 18.26 -1.64
CA ARG A 47 5.96 18.07 -0.19
C ARG A 47 6.44 16.67 0.18
N PHE A 48 6.89 15.88 -0.78
CA PHE A 48 7.40 14.54 -0.48
C PHE A 48 8.73 14.63 0.26
N TYR A 49 8.87 13.89 1.37
CA TYR A 49 10.04 13.95 2.25
C TYR A 49 11.35 13.55 1.55
N GLY A 50 11.28 12.74 0.50
CA GLY A 50 12.43 12.32 -0.31
C GLY A 50 12.82 13.31 -1.43
N GLY A 51 12.17 14.48 -1.50
CA GLY A 51 12.35 15.46 -2.57
C GLY A 51 11.40 15.25 -3.75
N THR A 52 11.33 16.24 -4.64
CA THR A 52 10.44 16.22 -5.81
C THR A 52 11.18 16.64 -7.08
N PRO A 53 10.90 16.04 -8.25
CA PRO A 53 11.56 16.40 -9.51
C PRO A 53 11.30 17.86 -9.92
N PRO A 54 12.20 18.48 -10.71
CA PRO A 54 11.94 19.77 -11.33
C PRO A 54 10.77 19.69 -12.31
N LEU A 55 9.97 20.76 -12.39
CA LEU A 55 8.86 20.86 -13.33
C LEU A 55 9.36 21.30 -14.72
N PRO A 56 8.71 20.85 -15.82
CA PRO A 56 7.67 19.82 -15.86
C PRO A 56 8.28 18.40 -15.83
N TYR A 57 7.58 17.42 -15.26
CA TYR A 57 8.03 16.02 -15.26
C TYR A 57 6.88 15.03 -15.52
N VAL A 58 7.23 13.81 -15.95
CA VAL A 58 6.29 12.69 -16.09
C VAL A 58 6.25 11.94 -14.76
N PRO A 59 5.10 11.90 -14.05
CA PRO A 59 4.99 11.17 -12.79
C PRO A 59 4.82 9.66 -13.03
N GLY A 60 4.90 8.89 -11.95
CA GLY A 60 4.82 7.44 -11.98
C GLY A 60 6.21 6.81 -12.05
N GLY A 61 6.66 6.24 -10.93
CA GLY A 61 7.90 5.47 -10.85
C GLY A 61 7.73 3.99 -11.16
N GLU A 62 6.58 3.59 -11.70
CA GLU A 62 6.13 2.20 -11.73
C GLU A 62 5.44 1.87 -13.07
N GLY A 63 5.74 0.69 -13.62
CA GLY A 63 4.96 0.00 -14.65
C GLY A 63 4.50 -1.35 -14.08
N ILE A 64 3.37 -1.89 -14.54
CA ILE A 64 2.68 -3.09 -14.02
C ILE A 64 3.16 -3.59 -12.60
N GLY A 65 2.84 -2.82 -11.56
CA GLY A 65 2.46 -3.28 -10.20
C GLY A 65 3.48 -3.28 -9.04
N THR A 66 3.55 -2.20 -8.25
CA THR A 66 4.37 -2.13 -7.00
C THR A 66 3.65 -2.39 -5.66
N PRO A 67 2.34 -2.10 -5.46
CA PRO A 67 1.71 -2.27 -4.14
C PRO A 67 1.87 -3.67 -3.56
N GLY A 68 1.94 -4.68 -4.43
CA GLY A 68 2.20 -6.05 -4.03
C GLY A 68 3.59 -6.23 -3.43
N ILE A 69 4.64 -5.68 -4.05
CA ILE A 69 6.02 -5.84 -3.57
C ILE A 69 6.15 -5.23 -2.18
N ALA A 70 5.61 -4.03 -1.98
CA ALA A 70 5.64 -3.34 -0.70
C ALA A 70 4.96 -4.17 0.40
N ALA A 71 3.75 -4.69 0.14
CA ALA A 71 3.05 -5.58 1.07
C ALA A 71 3.83 -6.87 1.36
N TYR A 72 4.36 -7.51 0.31
CA TYR A 72 5.07 -8.78 0.42
C TYR A 72 6.37 -8.67 1.21
N LEU A 73 7.21 -7.70 0.88
CA LEU A 73 8.48 -7.47 1.57
C LEU A 73 8.28 -6.94 2.99
N ALA A 74 7.23 -6.15 3.25
CA ALA A 74 6.88 -5.75 4.60
C ALA A 74 6.55 -6.97 5.48
N ILE A 75 5.84 -7.97 4.96
CA ILE A 75 5.50 -9.18 5.70
C ILE A 75 6.69 -10.15 5.78
N THR A 76 7.34 -10.44 4.66
CA THR A 76 8.38 -11.48 4.58
C THR A 76 9.73 -11.04 5.12
N ARG A 77 10.18 -9.82 4.76
CA ARG A 77 11.51 -9.32 5.12
C ARG A 77 11.48 -8.51 6.41
N ARG A 78 10.51 -7.60 6.53
CA ARG A 78 10.49 -6.64 7.65
C ARG A 78 9.83 -7.19 8.90
N ALA A 79 8.63 -7.75 8.78
CA ALA A 79 7.94 -8.40 9.88
C ALA A 79 8.47 -9.81 10.14
N GLN A 80 9.05 -10.49 9.14
CA GLN A 80 9.46 -11.89 9.22
C GLN A 80 8.35 -12.78 9.80
N LEU A 81 7.14 -12.63 9.24
CA LEU A 81 5.96 -13.37 9.68
C LEU A 81 6.24 -14.88 9.68
N GLN A 82 5.95 -15.51 10.82
CA GLN A 82 6.06 -16.95 10.99
C GLN A 82 4.68 -17.62 10.79
N PRO A 83 4.63 -18.84 10.25
CA PRO A 83 3.40 -19.61 10.20
C PRO A 83 2.76 -19.75 11.59
N GLY A 84 1.44 -19.61 11.67
CA GLY A 84 0.68 -19.67 12.92
C GLY A 84 0.56 -18.34 13.68
N GLU A 85 1.36 -17.32 13.33
CA GLU A 85 1.22 -16.00 13.97
C GLU A 85 -0.07 -15.27 13.53
N THR A 86 -0.55 -14.40 14.41
CA THR A 86 -1.65 -13.49 14.17
C THR A 86 -1.12 -12.16 13.62
N VAL A 87 -1.72 -11.70 12.52
CA VAL A 87 -1.43 -10.40 11.92
C VAL A 87 -2.65 -9.50 11.87
N LEU A 88 -2.45 -8.24 12.22
CA LEU A 88 -3.38 -7.15 11.93
C LEU A 88 -2.88 -6.34 10.75
N VAL A 89 -3.70 -6.16 9.73
CA VAL A 89 -3.45 -5.27 8.60
C VAL A 89 -4.32 -4.03 8.75
N LEU A 90 -3.71 -2.88 9.06
CA LEU A 90 -4.41 -1.60 9.04
C LEU A 90 -4.55 -1.11 7.59
N GLY A 91 -5.62 -0.36 7.29
CA GLY A 91 -5.90 0.08 5.93
C GLY A 91 -6.21 -1.08 4.95
N ALA A 92 -6.77 -2.18 5.45
CA ALA A 92 -7.06 -3.40 4.69
C ALA A 92 -8.03 -3.19 3.51
N SER A 93 -8.85 -2.12 3.53
CA SER A 93 -9.74 -1.73 2.43
C SER A 93 -9.02 -1.02 1.27
N GLY A 94 -7.74 -0.69 1.41
CA GLY A 94 -6.90 -0.14 0.34
C GLY A 94 -6.18 -1.24 -0.45
N VAL A 95 -5.59 -0.89 -1.59
CA VAL A 95 -4.91 -1.86 -2.47
C VAL A 95 -3.77 -2.59 -1.74
N LEU A 96 -2.86 -1.86 -1.08
CA LEU A 96 -1.75 -2.47 -0.35
C LEU A 96 -2.26 -3.40 0.77
N GLY A 97 -3.20 -2.92 1.58
CA GLY A 97 -3.77 -3.69 2.69
C GLY A 97 -4.48 -4.96 2.21
N SER A 98 -5.24 -4.89 1.12
CA SER A 98 -5.93 -6.04 0.53
C SER A 98 -4.95 -7.11 0.02
N ILE A 99 -3.77 -6.71 -0.49
CA ILE A 99 -2.72 -7.65 -0.88
C ILE A 99 -2.02 -8.20 0.37
N ALA A 100 -1.76 -7.38 1.39
CA ALA A 100 -1.15 -7.81 2.64
C ALA A 100 -1.98 -8.88 3.36
N VAL A 101 -3.32 -8.76 3.36
CA VAL A 101 -4.23 -9.81 3.88
C VAL A 101 -4.00 -11.14 3.18
N GLN A 102 -3.98 -11.14 1.84
CA GLN A 102 -3.82 -12.35 1.04
C GLN A 102 -2.42 -12.95 1.21
N VAL A 103 -1.38 -12.12 1.21
CA VAL A 103 0.01 -12.56 1.41
C VAL A 103 0.17 -13.19 2.79
N ALA A 104 -0.36 -12.58 3.84
CA ALA A 104 -0.28 -13.17 5.18
C ALA A 104 -0.95 -14.55 5.24
N LYS A 105 -2.12 -14.70 4.60
CA LYS A 105 -2.80 -16.00 4.51
C LYS A 105 -1.98 -17.02 3.73
N LEU A 106 -1.40 -16.63 2.60
CA LEU A 106 -0.54 -17.48 1.78
C LEU A 106 0.73 -17.93 2.49
N LEU A 107 1.27 -17.10 3.39
CA LEU A 107 2.44 -17.41 4.21
C LEU A 107 2.10 -18.23 5.47
N GLY A 108 0.84 -18.59 5.66
CA GLY A 108 0.41 -19.47 6.74
C GLY A 108 0.18 -18.75 8.06
N ALA A 109 -0.17 -17.46 8.06
CA ALA A 109 -0.67 -16.79 9.26
C ALA A 109 -1.80 -17.62 9.89
N GLY A 110 -1.73 -17.83 11.20
CA GLY A 110 -2.77 -18.56 11.93
C GLY A 110 -4.08 -17.77 11.97
N ARG A 111 -3.98 -16.44 12.01
CA ARG A 111 -5.13 -15.53 11.98
C ARG A 111 -4.78 -14.19 11.33
N VAL A 112 -5.66 -13.71 10.45
CA VAL A 112 -5.51 -12.43 9.74
C VAL A 112 -6.68 -11.50 10.10
N ILE A 113 -6.39 -10.35 10.67
CA ILE A 113 -7.38 -9.32 11.05
C ILE A 113 -7.25 -8.14 10.08
N ALA A 114 -8.37 -7.76 9.48
CA ALA A 114 -8.44 -6.62 8.56
C ALA A 114 -9.02 -5.38 9.25
N GLY A 115 -8.23 -4.34 9.42
CA GLY A 115 -8.66 -3.03 9.93
C GLY A 115 -8.96 -2.06 8.80
N GLY A 116 -10.15 -1.46 8.78
CA GLY A 116 -10.58 -0.52 7.74
C GLY A 116 -11.67 0.43 8.22
N ARG A 117 -11.96 1.47 7.42
CA ARG A 117 -13.05 2.43 7.69
C ARG A 117 -14.25 2.26 6.75
N ASP A 118 -14.08 1.46 5.71
CA ASP A 118 -15.07 1.23 4.65
C ASP A 118 -15.64 -0.19 4.79
N ASP A 119 -16.94 -0.29 4.98
CA ASP A 119 -17.61 -1.56 5.28
C ASP A 119 -17.56 -2.51 4.07
N ARG A 120 -17.64 -1.96 2.84
CA ARG A 120 -17.50 -2.73 1.60
C ARG A 120 -16.10 -3.32 1.46
N GLY A 121 -15.07 -2.53 1.73
CA GLY A 121 -13.68 -2.97 1.72
C GLY A 121 -13.37 -3.99 2.81
N LEU A 122 -13.99 -3.88 3.99
CA LEU A 122 -13.89 -4.89 5.05
C LEU A 122 -14.59 -6.21 4.68
N ALA A 123 -15.77 -6.14 4.07
CA ALA A 123 -16.45 -7.33 3.54
C ALA A 123 -15.57 -8.03 2.49
N ARG A 124 -14.98 -7.26 1.57
CA ARG A 124 -14.01 -7.78 0.60
C ARG A 124 -12.79 -8.40 1.27
N ALA A 125 -12.24 -7.78 2.31
CA ALA A 125 -11.07 -8.33 3.02
C ALA A 125 -11.37 -9.73 3.59
N ARG A 126 -12.60 -10.00 4.04
CA ARG A 126 -13.03 -11.36 4.44
C ARG A 126 -13.03 -12.33 3.27
N GLU A 127 -13.60 -11.93 2.12
CA GLU A 127 -13.56 -12.74 0.89
C GLU A 127 -12.11 -13.06 0.44
N LEU A 128 -11.18 -12.15 0.71
CA LEU A 128 -9.75 -12.28 0.41
C LEU A 128 -8.96 -13.06 1.49
N GLY A 129 -9.62 -13.57 2.53
CA GLY A 129 -9.02 -14.47 3.52
C GLY A 129 -8.75 -13.88 4.90
N ALA A 130 -9.25 -12.67 5.22
CA ALA A 130 -9.26 -12.17 6.60
C ALA A 130 -10.22 -13.00 7.47
N ASP A 131 -9.75 -13.46 8.62
CA ASP A 131 -10.53 -14.25 9.58
C ASP A 131 -11.40 -13.37 10.49
N ALA A 132 -11.06 -12.08 10.63
CA ALA A 132 -11.86 -11.08 11.34
C ALA A 132 -11.65 -9.67 10.77
N THR A 133 -12.55 -8.75 11.10
CA THR A 133 -12.48 -7.34 10.67
C THR A 133 -12.68 -6.40 11.84
N VAL A 134 -12.03 -5.25 11.82
CA VAL A 134 -12.18 -4.19 12.82
C VAL A 134 -12.48 -2.87 12.13
N ASP A 135 -13.53 -2.19 12.58
CA ASP A 135 -13.86 -0.83 12.15
C ASP A 135 -12.94 0.19 12.84
N LEU A 136 -12.25 0.99 12.03
CA LEU A 136 -11.32 2.04 12.45
C LEU A 136 -11.96 3.44 12.46
N LYS A 137 -13.25 3.59 12.11
CA LYS A 137 -13.98 4.87 12.21
C LYS A 137 -14.11 5.31 13.67
N GLN A 138 -14.42 4.36 14.55
CA GLN A 138 -14.54 4.61 15.98
C GLN A 138 -13.19 4.38 16.67
N ILE A 139 -12.63 5.43 17.28
CA ILE A 139 -11.33 5.34 17.98
C ILE A 139 -11.51 4.91 19.44
N GLU A 140 -12.60 5.34 20.08
CA GLU A 140 -12.91 4.94 21.46
C GLU A 140 -13.10 3.41 21.53
N GLY A 141 -12.44 2.77 22.50
CA GLY A 141 -12.44 1.30 22.66
C GLY A 141 -11.78 0.51 21.53
N LEU A 142 -11.07 1.15 20.60
CA LEU A 142 -10.48 0.46 19.44
C LEU A 142 -9.46 -0.61 19.85
N THR A 143 -8.65 -0.34 20.88
CA THR A 143 -7.67 -1.31 21.41
C THR A 143 -8.33 -2.62 21.82
N ASP A 144 -9.48 -2.56 22.50
CA ASP A 144 -10.18 -3.75 22.99
C ASP A 144 -10.87 -4.50 21.85
N ARG A 145 -11.46 -3.79 20.88
CA ARG A 145 -11.99 -4.42 19.65
C ARG A 145 -10.90 -5.13 18.85
N ILE A 146 -9.69 -4.56 18.79
CA ILE A 146 -8.56 -5.23 18.15
C ILE A 146 -8.22 -6.52 18.88
N ARG A 147 -8.11 -6.49 20.22
CA ARG A 147 -7.83 -7.69 21.04
C ARG A 147 -8.90 -8.77 20.88
N GLU A 148 -10.17 -8.37 20.91
CA GLU A 148 -11.29 -9.28 20.70
C GLU A 148 -11.23 -9.94 19.31
N ALA A 149 -11.01 -9.16 18.25
CA ALA A 149 -10.89 -9.69 16.90
C ALA A 149 -9.70 -10.65 16.74
N CYS A 150 -8.60 -10.42 17.47
CA CYS A 150 -7.45 -11.32 17.50
C CYS A 150 -7.78 -12.64 18.21
N GLY A 151 -8.67 -12.64 19.21
CA GLY A 151 -9.04 -13.84 19.97
C GLY A 151 -7.85 -14.48 20.71
N GLY A 152 -6.78 -13.72 20.93
CA GLY A 152 -5.50 -14.24 21.40
C GLY A 152 -4.37 -13.23 21.18
N GLN A 153 -3.18 -13.75 20.92
CA GLN A 153 -1.99 -12.94 20.70
C GLN A 153 -2.06 -12.16 19.37
N LEU A 154 -1.40 -11.00 19.32
CA LEU A 154 -1.18 -10.16 18.13
C LEU A 154 0.32 -9.90 17.98
N GLN A 155 0.99 -10.66 17.13
CA GLN A 155 2.46 -10.60 16.98
C GLN A 155 2.89 -9.63 15.88
N VAL A 156 2.10 -9.47 14.81
CA VAL A 156 2.47 -8.64 13.67
C VAL A 156 1.40 -7.59 13.39
N VAL A 157 1.82 -6.35 13.17
CA VAL A 157 0.97 -5.30 12.61
C VAL A 157 1.61 -4.77 11.34
N ILE A 158 0.85 -4.72 10.25
CA ILE A 158 1.22 -4.04 9.00
C ILE A 158 0.42 -2.76 8.90
N ASP A 159 1.12 -1.61 8.91
CA ASP A 159 0.49 -0.30 8.99
C ASP A 159 0.92 0.66 7.88
N PRO A 160 0.07 0.82 6.84
CA PRO A 160 0.25 1.84 5.83
C PRO A 160 -0.45 3.18 6.16
N ILE A 161 -1.07 3.33 7.34
CA ILE A 161 -1.96 4.47 7.62
C ILE A 161 -1.53 5.37 8.79
N TRP A 162 -0.82 4.84 9.79
CA TRP A 162 -0.40 5.55 11.01
C TRP A 162 -1.55 6.19 11.80
N GLY A 163 -1.25 7.22 12.62
CA GLY A 163 -2.24 7.98 13.39
C GLY A 163 -2.85 7.22 14.57
N ALA A 164 -4.06 7.63 14.97
CA ALA A 164 -4.75 7.04 16.13
C ALA A 164 -4.96 5.50 16.04
N PRO A 165 -5.31 4.92 14.87
CA PRO A 165 -5.38 3.45 14.72
C PRO A 165 -4.07 2.73 15.03
N ALA A 166 -2.92 3.33 14.67
CA ALA A 166 -1.61 2.77 14.96
C ALA A 166 -1.33 2.74 16.47
N VAL A 167 -1.71 3.79 17.21
CA VAL A 167 -1.58 3.82 18.68
C VAL A 167 -2.41 2.71 19.32
N ALA A 168 -3.66 2.54 18.91
CA ALA A 168 -4.53 1.48 19.43
C ALA A 168 -3.98 0.08 19.11
N ALA A 169 -3.48 -0.13 17.89
CA ALA A 169 -2.83 -1.38 17.49
C ALA A 169 -1.58 -1.66 18.34
N LEU A 170 -0.70 -0.67 18.53
CA LEU A 170 0.47 -0.79 19.40
C LEU A 170 0.06 -1.14 20.83
N GLU A 171 -1.02 -0.57 21.37
CA GLU A 171 -1.57 -0.92 22.68
C GLU A 171 -2.17 -2.34 22.75
N ALA A 172 -2.64 -2.88 21.64
CA ALA A 172 -3.22 -4.23 21.55
C ALA A 172 -2.19 -5.36 21.38
N MET A 173 -0.99 -5.06 20.85
CA MET A 173 0.03 -6.06 20.53
C MET A 173 0.47 -6.95 21.70
N SER A 174 0.89 -8.16 21.40
CA SER A 174 1.54 -9.05 22.37
C SER A 174 2.99 -8.63 22.64
N PRO A 175 3.59 -9.07 23.77
CA PRO A 175 5.03 -8.92 23.98
C PRO A 175 5.85 -9.42 22.79
N LEU A 176 6.97 -8.76 22.51
CA LEU A 176 7.88 -9.03 21.38
C LEU A 176 7.25 -8.84 19.99
N GLY A 177 6.06 -8.21 19.92
CA GLY A 177 5.38 -7.95 18.67
C GLY A 177 6.12 -6.95 17.78
N ARG A 178 5.90 -7.07 16.46
CA ARG A 178 6.58 -6.34 15.39
C ARG A 178 5.56 -5.50 14.63
N PHE A 179 5.71 -4.18 14.71
CA PHE A 179 4.88 -3.20 14.03
C PHE A 179 5.65 -2.67 12.83
N VAL A 180 5.18 -2.95 11.61
CA VAL A 180 5.80 -2.45 10.38
C VAL A 180 5.02 -1.23 9.90
N GLN A 181 5.69 -0.07 9.87
CA GLN A 181 5.13 1.21 9.42
C GLN A 181 5.57 1.49 7.98
N LEU A 182 4.60 1.80 7.11
CA LEU A 182 4.79 2.02 5.67
C LEU A 182 4.26 3.36 5.17
N GLY A 183 3.34 3.98 5.90
CA GLY A 183 2.59 5.13 5.39
C GLY A 183 1.76 5.82 6.46
N GLN A 184 1.12 6.93 6.06
CA GLN A 184 0.56 7.92 6.99
C GLN A 184 -0.80 8.47 6.53
N SER A 185 -1.58 7.71 5.78
CA SER A 185 -2.84 8.22 5.19
C SER A 185 -3.93 8.58 6.21
N ALA A 186 -3.85 8.07 7.44
CA ALA A 186 -4.75 8.45 8.54
C ALA A 186 -4.20 9.59 9.41
N GLY A 187 -2.89 9.86 9.36
CA GLY A 187 -2.25 10.97 10.06
C GLY A 187 -0.73 10.87 10.02
N ALA A 188 -0.06 12.02 9.94
CA ALA A 188 1.40 12.10 9.91
C ALA A 188 2.05 11.87 11.28
N GLU A 189 1.30 12.09 12.36
CA GLU A 189 1.80 12.07 13.73
C GLU A 189 0.92 11.17 14.61
N ALA A 190 1.54 10.61 15.64
CA ALA A 190 0.88 9.82 16.66
C ALA A 190 1.69 9.88 17.97
N THR A 191 1.00 10.04 19.10
CA THR A 191 1.64 10.03 20.43
C THR A 191 1.61 8.62 21.01
N VAL A 192 2.78 7.99 21.13
CA VAL A 192 2.92 6.63 21.68
C VAL A 192 3.48 6.69 23.09
N LYS A 193 2.82 6.01 24.04
CA LYS A 193 3.31 5.89 25.42
C LYS A 193 4.62 5.10 25.46
N SER A 194 5.67 5.64 26.06
CA SER A 194 6.96 4.94 26.22
C SER A 194 6.81 3.56 26.89
N ALA A 195 5.93 3.46 27.89
CA ALA A 195 5.63 2.20 28.58
C ALA A 195 5.01 1.13 27.67
N THR A 196 4.22 1.51 26.67
CA THR A 196 3.64 0.58 25.67
C THR A 196 4.72 -0.16 24.91
N VAL A 197 5.76 0.56 24.46
CA VAL A 197 6.87 -0.01 23.68
C VAL A 197 7.81 -0.78 24.61
N ARG A 198 8.32 -0.12 25.65
CA ARG A 198 9.33 -0.69 26.56
C ARG A 198 8.79 -1.87 27.36
N GLY A 199 7.56 -1.78 27.87
CA GLY A 199 6.97 -2.79 28.76
C GLY A 199 6.61 -4.10 28.06
N ARG A 200 6.45 -4.08 26.74
CA ARG A 200 6.18 -5.27 25.91
C ARG A 200 7.32 -5.61 24.97
N TYR A 201 8.44 -4.89 25.01
CA TYR A 201 9.57 -5.09 24.11
C TYR A 201 9.15 -5.06 22.63
N LEU A 202 8.28 -4.12 22.27
CA LEU A 202 7.78 -4.00 20.89
C LEU A 202 8.87 -3.48 19.96
N SER A 203 8.90 -3.98 18.74
CA SER A 203 9.70 -3.42 17.65
C SER A 203 8.83 -2.55 16.75
N ILE A 204 9.19 -1.28 16.57
CA ILE A 204 8.58 -0.40 15.57
C ILE A 204 9.55 -0.25 14.40
N LEU A 205 9.15 -0.77 13.25
CA LEU A 205 10.02 -1.01 12.10
C LEU A 205 9.52 -0.17 10.91
N GLY A 206 10.25 0.88 10.56
CA GLY A 206 9.99 1.61 9.31
C GLY A 206 10.29 0.74 8.08
N TYR A 207 9.48 0.90 7.03
CA TYR A 207 9.65 0.22 5.75
C TYR A 207 9.33 1.14 4.56
N GLY A 208 10.26 1.19 3.62
CA GLY A 208 10.07 1.69 2.26
C GLY A 208 10.91 0.86 1.30
N SER A 209 10.39 0.58 0.11
CA SER A 209 11.09 -0.27 -0.89
C SER A 209 12.41 0.35 -1.38
N PHE A 210 12.60 1.65 -1.24
CA PHE A 210 13.77 2.39 -1.76
C PHE A 210 15.13 1.89 -1.26
N LEU A 211 15.20 1.29 -0.06
CA LEU A 211 16.44 0.78 0.53
C LEU A 211 16.60 -0.74 0.39
N VAL A 212 15.69 -1.40 -0.31
CA VAL A 212 15.75 -2.84 -0.59
C VAL A 212 16.62 -3.03 -1.84
N PRO A 213 17.69 -3.83 -1.80
CA PRO A 213 18.47 -4.15 -3.00
C PRO A 213 17.59 -4.65 -4.14
N TRP A 214 17.96 -4.29 -5.37
CA TRP A 214 17.18 -4.60 -6.56
C TRP A 214 16.95 -6.11 -6.73
N GLU A 215 17.94 -6.93 -6.43
CA GLU A 215 17.88 -8.38 -6.54
C GLU A 215 16.77 -8.97 -5.66
N ASP A 216 16.65 -8.45 -4.44
CA ASP A 216 15.60 -8.85 -3.50
C ASP A 216 14.21 -8.39 -3.98
N GLN A 217 14.12 -7.18 -4.54
CA GLN A 217 12.87 -6.67 -5.13
C GLN A 217 12.42 -7.52 -6.32
N ALA A 218 13.34 -7.88 -7.21
CA ALA A 218 13.05 -8.70 -8.39
C ALA A 218 12.56 -10.10 -8.01
N VAL A 219 13.18 -10.74 -7.00
CA VAL A 219 12.73 -12.03 -6.47
C VAL A 219 11.32 -11.93 -5.87
N ALA A 220 11.06 -10.91 -5.05
CA ALA A 220 9.74 -10.69 -4.46
C ALA A 220 8.67 -10.42 -5.52
N TYR A 221 8.98 -9.60 -6.53
CA TYR A 221 8.09 -9.30 -7.63
C TYR A 221 7.73 -10.55 -8.42
N ARG A 222 8.72 -11.37 -8.79
CA ARG A 222 8.47 -12.65 -9.48
C ARG A 222 7.53 -13.55 -8.69
N ARG A 223 7.70 -13.65 -7.37
CA ARG A 223 6.79 -14.44 -6.52
C ARG A 223 5.36 -13.91 -6.51
N LEU A 224 5.18 -12.61 -6.49
CA LEU A 224 3.85 -12.01 -6.58
C LEU A 224 3.20 -12.25 -7.94
N VAL A 225 3.98 -12.19 -9.02
CA VAL A 225 3.50 -12.54 -10.36
C VAL A 225 3.09 -14.01 -10.42
N ASP A 226 3.86 -14.93 -9.85
CA ASP A 226 3.50 -16.35 -9.76
C ASP A 226 2.15 -16.53 -9.03
N TYR A 227 1.96 -15.85 -7.89
CA TYR A 227 0.71 -15.92 -7.14
C TYR A 227 -0.47 -15.32 -7.90
N ALA A 228 -0.28 -14.18 -8.55
CA ALA A 228 -1.32 -13.53 -9.34
C ALA A 228 -1.71 -14.39 -10.56
N ALA A 229 -0.73 -14.93 -11.29
CA ALA A 229 -0.96 -15.83 -12.43
C ALA A 229 -1.69 -17.11 -12.02
N ALA A 230 -1.43 -17.63 -10.83
CA ALA A 230 -2.14 -18.77 -10.26
C ALA A 230 -3.51 -18.40 -9.64
N GLY A 231 -3.96 -17.14 -9.72
CA GLY A 231 -5.22 -16.67 -9.14
C GLY A 231 -5.27 -16.64 -7.60
N LYS A 232 -4.11 -16.77 -6.95
CA LYS A 232 -3.96 -16.80 -5.47
C LYS A 232 -3.95 -15.40 -4.86
N ILE A 233 -3.60 -14.38 -5.64
CA ILE A 233 -3.75 -12.97 -5.25
C ILE A 233 -4.68 -12.31 -6.27
N LYS A 234 -5.72 -11.65 -5.76
CA LYS A 234 -6.70 -10.90 -6.51
C LYS A 234 -6.65 -9.43 -6.11
N VAL A 235 -6.63 -8.56 -7.10
CA VAL A 235 -6.68 -7.10 -6.93
C VAL A 235 -7.79 -6.56 -7.81
N GLU A 236 -8.65 -5.70 -7.26
CA GLU A 236 -9.60 -4.98 -8.11
C GLU A 236 -8.82 -3.95 -8.91
N VAL A 237 -8.91 -4.04 -10.24
CA VAL A 237 -8.26 -3.11 -11.15
C VAL A 237 -9.35 -2.44 -11.98
N GLU A 238 -9.24 -1.13 -12.12
CA GLU A 238 -9.97 -0.38 -13.12
C GLU A 238 -8.97 0.22 -14.10
N VAL A 239 -9.06 -0.21 -15.35
CA VAL A 239 -8.17 0.25 -16.41
C VAL A 239 -8.84 1.38 -17.16
N LEU A 240 -8.15 2.52 -17.24
CA LEU A 240 -8.62 3.76 -17.83
C LEU A 240 -7.70 4.19 -18.98
N PRO A 241 -8.21 4.89 -20.01
CA PRO A 241 -7.35 5.52 -21.01
C PRO A 241 -6.44 6.56 -20.36
N LEU A 242 -5.25 6.78 -20.94
CA LEU A 242 -4.33 7.81 -20.46
C LEU A 242 -4.98 9.20 -20.37
N ASP A 243 -5.91 9.50 -21.27
CA ASP A 243 -6.69 10.75 -21.29
C ASP A 243 -7.52 10.99 -20.03
N ALA A 244 -7.91 9.94 -19.32
CA ALA A 244 -8.63 10.05 -18.06
C ALA A 244 -7.71 10.38 -16.88
N VAL A 245 -6.41 10.63 -17.10
CA VAL A 245 -5.43 10.84 -16.02
C VAL A 245 -5.86 11.90 -15.01
N ALA A 246 -6.43 13.03 -15.45
CA ALA A 246 -6.84 14.09 -14.53
C ALA A 246 -7.99 13.65 -13.60
N ASP A 247 -8.96 12.89 -14.12
CA ASP A 247 -10.06 12.31 -13.33
C ASP A 247 -9.54 11.20 -12.40
N ALA A 248 -8.77 10.26 -12.94
CA ALA A 248 -8.13 9.20 -12.18
C ALA A 248 -7.28 9.75 -11.03
N TRP A 249 -6.58 10.88 -11.24
CA TRP A 249 -5.80 11.56 -10.23
C TRP A 249 -6.65 12.08 -9.06
N LYS A 250 -7.77 12.74 -9.37
CA LYS A 250 -8.73 13.22 -8.36
C LYS A 250 -9.34 12.06 -7.59
N ARG A 251 -9.72 10.99 -8.29
CA ARG A 251 -10.27 9.77 -7.69
C ARG A 251 -9.27 9.05 -6.80
N GLN A 252 -7.99 9.03 -7.17
CA GLN A 252 -6.95 8.44 -6.33
C GLN A 252 -6.80 9.19 -5.00
N ALA A 253 -6.96 10.52 -5.01
CA ALA A 253 -6.88 11.33 -3.79
C ALA A 253 -7.97 10.97 -2.77
N THR A 254 -9.11 10.46 -3.23
CA THR A 254 -10.22 10.02 -2.37
C THR A 254 -10.20 8.53 -2.04
N SER A 255 -9.13 7.80 -2.39
CA SER A 255 -8.95 6.36 -2.14
C SER A 255 -10.08 5.49 -2.76
N PRO A 256 -10.01 5.16 -4.06
CA PRO A 256 -11.11 4.57 -4.81
C PRO A 256 -11.37 3.08 -4.50
N HIS A 257 -10.70 2.52 -3.48
CA HIS A 257 -10.77 1.12 -3.03
C HIS A 257 -10.48 0.06 -4.10
N ARG A 258 -9.89 0.49 -5.22
CA ARG A 258 -9.44 -0.30 -6.36
C ARG A 258 -8.16 0.31 -6.90
N LYS A 259 -7.41 -0.46 -7.67
CA LYS A 259 -6.22 0.04 -8.33
C LYS A 259 -6.60 0.70 -9.64
N LEU A 260 -6.44 2.02 -9.73
CA LEU A 260 -6.54 2.75 -11.00
C LEU A 260 -5.27 2.49 -11.81
N VAL A 261 -5.46 2.07 -13.05
CA VAL A 261 -4.38 1.77 -14.00
C VAL A 261 -4.64 2.55 -15.27
N LEU A 262 -3.69 3.40 -15.66
CA LEU A 262 -3.76 4.15 -16.90
C LEU A 262 -3.06 3.36 -18.00
N SER A 263 -3.74 3.16 -19.12
CA SER A 263 -3.16 2.51 -20.30
C SER A 263 -3.12 3.47 -21.48
N PRO A 264 -1.94 3.74 -22.07
CA PRO A 264 -1.84 4.52 -23.29
C PRO A 264 -2.38 3.78 -24.52
N ARG A 265 -2.67 2.48 -24.39
CA ARG A 265 -3.22 1.63 -25.47
C ARG A 265 -4.74 1.69 -25.59
N ILE A 266 -5.44 2.19 -24.56
CA ILE A 266 -6.89 2.37 -24.60
C ILE A 266 -7.19 3.73 -25.23
N PRO A 267 -8.02 3.79 -26.30
CA PRO A 267 -8.43 5.06 -26.91
C PRO A 267 -9.20 5.95 -25.93
N ALA A 268 -9.14 7.27 -26.13
CA ALA A 268 -10.02 8.20 -25.43
C ALA A 268 -11.49 7.83 -25.67
N ALA A 269 -12.33 7.92 -24.63
CA ALA A 269 -13.77 7.85 -24.83
C ALA A 269 -14.21 9.07 -25.66
N SER A 270 -14.89 8.81 -26.77
CA SER A 270 -15.48 9.81 -27.67
C SER A 270 -16.59 10.61 -27.00
#